data_AF-A0A955T8S7-F1
#
_entry.id   AF-A0A955T8S7-F1
#
_cell.length_a   1.000
_cell.length_b   1.000
_cell.length_c   1.000
_cell.angle_alpha   90.00
_cell.angle_beta   90.00
_cell.angle_gamma   90.00
#
_symmetry.space_group_name_H-M   'P 1'
#
loop_
_entity.id
_entity.type
_entity.pdbx_description
1 polymer ?
#
loop_
_entity_poly.entity_id
_entity_poly.type
_entity_poly.pdbx_seq_one_letter_code
_entity_poly.pdbx_strand_id
1 'polypeptide(L)'
;MPRFRSGFTLLELLIVLGVVLILTAIALPNFISLRTRGQVVMARSHTKSIVQGLDIYSVDHNRYPITVPSFPKDPFGILSHHQLSALTTPVAYISSDALFDPFGVVESQVYDPALSAGNDFPKLDQPNVERSLLYFHYPSMAVRREDPELFLNGASAVSIGPDRKDSLGSYRPFDLLFFLDRFPPTIASHPHDTMYQPTNGVRSRGDIGEYAGEARRFAVP
;
A
#
# COMPACT_ATOMS: atom_id res chain seq x y z
N MET A 1 63.46 -23.50 10.66
CA MET A 1 63.40 -22.03 10.84
C MET A 1 61.97 -21.63 11.15
N PRO A 2 61.68 -21.01 12.31
CA PRO A 2 60.33 -20.60 12.65
C PRO A 2 59.97 -19.33 11.86
N ARG A 3 58.84 -19.36 11.15
CA ARG A 3 58.29 -18.18 10.46
C ARG A 3 57.65 -17.26 11.50
N PHE A 4 58.11 -16.02 11.60
CA PHE A 4 57.42 -14.98 12.36
C PHE A 4 56.03 -14.80 11.76
N ARG A 5 54.98 -15.18 12.49
CA ARG A 5 53.61 -14.85 12.12
C ARG A 5 53.40 -13.37 12.45
N SER A 6 53.21 -12.54 11.43
CA SER A 6 52.78 -11.15 11.60
C SER A 6 51.37 -11.15 12.18
N GLY A 7 51.21 -10.65 13.40
CA GLY A 7 49.91 -10.39 14.01
C GLY A 7 49.32 -9.07 13.50
N PHE A 8 47.99 -9.00 13.43
CA PHE A 8 47.27 -7.78 13.06
C PHE A 8 47.45 -6.71 14.16
N THR A 9 47.79 -5.48 13.80
CA THR A 9 47.92 -4.39 14.78
C THR A 9 46.57 -3.73 15.06
N LEU A 10 46.41 -3.18 16.26
CA LEU A 10 45.22 -2.38 16.61
C LEU A 10 45.06 -1.17 15.70
N LEU A 11 46.17 -0.56 15.27
CA LEU A 11 46.17 0.59 14.37
C LEU A 11 45.64 0.22 12.98
N GLU A 12 46.03 -0.92 12.43
CA GLU A 12 45.51 -1.41 11.13
C GLU A 12 44.00 -1.61 11.19
N LEU A 13 43.49 -2.21 12.26
CA LEU A 13 42.04 -2.40 12.42
C LEU A 13 41.31 -1.06 12.58
N LEU A 14 41.90 -0.10 13.30
CA LEU A 14 41.33 1.22 13.52
C LEU A 14 41.21 2.02 12.23
N ILE A 15 42.25 2.03 11.39
CA ILE A 15 42.24 2.75 10.10
C ILE A 15 41.21 2.11 9.16
N VAL A 16 41.16 0.78 9.10
CA VAL A 16 40.19 0.06 8.25
C VAL A 16 38.75 0.38 8.67
N LEU A 17 38.44 0.30 9.97
CA LEU A 17 37.13 0.68 10.50
C LEU A 17 36.81 2.15 10.21
N GLY A 18 37.78 3.05 10.39
CA GLY A 18 37.61 4.47 10.09
C GLY A 18 37.20 4.72 8.64
N VAL A 19 37.87 4.09 7.68
CA VAL A 19 37.53 4.21 6.26
C VAL A 19 36.15 3.61 5.96
N VAL A 20 35.83 2.43 6.50
CA VAL A 20 34.50 1.79 6.31
C VAL A 20 33.38 2.67 6.84
N LEU A 21 33.56 3.33 7.99
CA LEU A 21 32.57 4.23 8.56
C LEU A 21 32.34 5.47 7.70
N ILE A 22 33.41 6.07 7.15
CA ILE A 22 33.30 7.22 6.23
C ILE A 22 32.54 6.83 4.96
N LEU A 23 32.89 5.69 4.35
CA LEU A 23 32.20 5.20 3.16
C LEU A 23 30.72 4.90 3.43
N THR A 24 30.42 4.25 4.56
CA THR A 24 29.04 3.90 4.95
C THR A 24 28.21 5.16 5.21
N ALA A 25 28.78 6.18 5.87
CA ALA A 25 28.09 7.43 6.15
C ALA A 25 27.61 8.15 4.89
N ILE A 26 28.40 8.10 3.81
CA ILE A 26 28.03 8.70 2.51
C ILE A 26 27.06 7.81 1.73
N ALA A 27 27.29 6.49 1.72
CA ALA A 27 26.53 5.56 0.89
C ALA A 27 25.11 5.27 1.43
N LEU A 28 24.96 5.16 2.76
CA LEU A 28 23.71 4.72 3.39
C LEU A 28 22.48 5.61 3.07
N PRO A 29 22.52 6.95 3.18
CA PRO A 29 21.34 7.77 2.87
C PRO A 29 20.93 7.67 1.40
N ASN A 30 21.89 7.53 0.48
CA ASN A 30 21.59 7.33 -0.94
C ASN A 30 20.97 5.94 -1.18
N PHE A 31 21.51 4.89 -0.54
CA PHE A 31 20.98 3.54 -0.62
C PHE A 31 19.52 3.45 -0.16
N ILE A 32 19.17 4.11 0.94
CA ILE A 32 17.77 4.15 1.44
C ILE A 32 16.85 4.78 0.39
N SER A 33 17.24 5.93 -0.18
CA SER A 33 16.45 6.60 -1.23
C SER A 33 16.28 5.75 -2.48
N LEU A 34 17.34 5.08 -2.94
CA LEU A 34 17.30 4.16 -4.08
C LEU A 34 16.39 2.96 -3.81
N ARG A 35 16.47 2.37 -2.61
CA ARG A 35 15.59 1.27 -2.19
C ARG A 35 14.13 1.71 -2.23
N THR A 36 13.79 2.86 -1.65
CA THR A 36 12.42 3.38 -1.65
C THR A 36 11.91 3.60 -3.06
N ARG A 37 12.72 4.16 -3.97
CA ARG A 37 12.34 4.30 -5.40
C ARG A 37 12.06 2.95 -6.05
N GLY A 38 12.88 1.93 -5.77
CA GLY A 38 12.65 0.56 -6.24
C GLY A 38 11.33 -0.01 -5.72
N GLN A 39 11.02 0.21 -4.44
CA GLN A 39 9.75 -0.20 -3.84
C GLN A 39 8.55 0.51 -4.48
N VAL A 40 8.64 1.83 -4.77
CA VAL A 40 7.57 2.56 -5.50
C VAL A 40 7.32 1.95 -6.87
N VAL A 41 8.38 1.62 -7.62
CA VAL A 41 8.27 0.99 -8.95
C VAL A 41 7.60 -0.39 -8.84
N MET A 42 8.02 -1.21 -7.86
CA MET A 42 7.39 -2.50 -7.59
C MET A 42 5.92 -2.36 -7.21
N ALA A 43 5.59 -1.46 -6.28
CA ALA A 43 4.22 -1.22 -5.84
C ALA A 43 3.30 -0.86 -7.00
N ARG A 44 3.72 0.08 -7.86
CA ARG A 44 2.98 0.45 -9.08
C ARG A 44 2.81 -0.74 -10.04
N SER A 45 3.86 -1.53 -10.22
CA SER A 45 3.80 -2.72 -11.08
C SER A 45 2.81 -3.75 -10.53
N HIS A 46 2.82 -3.96 -9.22
CA HIS A 46 1.96 -4.93 -8.53
C HIS A 46 0.49 -4.49 -8.60
N THR A 47 0.18 -3.26 -8.20
CA THR A 47 -1.21 -2.73 -8.22
C THR A 47 -1.78 -2.74 -9.63
N LYS A 48 -0.98 -2.38 -10.64
CA LYS A 48 -1.39 -2.45 -12.05
C LYS A 48 -1.66 -3.88 -12.52
N SER A 49 -0.80 -4.82 -12.15
CA SER A 49 -0.98 -6.25 -12.47
C SER A 49 -2.25 -6.80 -11.81
N ILE A 50 -2.51 -6.42 -10.55
CA ILE A 50 -3.73 -6.79 -9.82
C ILE A 50 -4.96 -6.27 -10.54
N VAL A 51 -5.00 -4.99 -10.91
CA VAL A 51 -6.14 -4.40 -11.64
C VAL A 51 -6.37 -5.07 -12.99
N GLN A 52 -5.31 -5.46 -13.70
CA GLN A 52 -5.46 -6.26 -14.92
C GLN A 52 -6.07 -7.64 -14.63
N GLY A 53 -5.59 -8.33 -13.60
CA GLY A 53 -6.17 -9.60 -13.16
C GLY A 53 -7.64 -9.47 -12.73
N LEU A 54 -7.98 -8.37 -12.05
CA LEU A 54 -9.35 -8.03 -11.65
C LEU A 54 -10.26 -7.83 -12.87
N ASP A 55 -9.80 -7.11 -13.89
CA ASP A 55 -10.57 -6.89 -15.12
C ASP A 55 -10.78 -8.20 -15.90
N ILE A 56 -9.79 -9.10 -15.94
CA ILE A 56 -9.97 -10.42 -16.56
C ILE A 56 -10.94 -11.28 -15.73
N TYR A 57 -10.78 -11.29 -14.40
CA TYR A 57 -11.67 -12.01 -13.50
C TYR A 57 -13.13 -11.56 -13.65
N SER A 58 -13.37 -10.25 -13.80
CA SER A 58 -14.72 -9.70 -13.93
C SER A 58 -15.39 -10.05 -15.25
N VAL A 59 -14.62 -10.29 -16.32
CA VAL A 59 -15.16 -10.82 -17.59
C VAL A 59 -15.70 -12.23 -17.42
N ASP A 60 -14.99 -13.10 -16.68
CA ASP A 60 -15.40 -14.49 -16.48
C ASP A 60 -16.55 -14.64 -15.46
N HIS A 61 -16.55 -13.79 -14.43
CA HIS A 61 -17.47 -13.92 -13.29
C HIS A 61 -18.59 -12.86 -13.27
N ASN A 62 -18.59 -11.92 -14.20
CA ASN A 62 -19.49 -10.74 -14.24
C ASN A 62 -19.47 -9.89 -12.96
N ARG A 63 -18.41 -9.98 -12.16
CA ARG A 63 -18.22 -9.22 -10.93
C ARG A 63 -16.75 -9.23 -10.52
N TYR A 64 -16.35 -8.26 -9.72
CA TYR A 64 -15.07 -8.29 -9.02
C TYR A 64 -15.15 -9.17 -7.76
N PRO A 65 -14.02 -9.68 -7.23
CA PRO A 65 -14.00 -10.44 -5.98
C PRO A 65 -14.66 -9.67 -4.84
N ILE A 66 -15.63 -10.29 -4.17
CA ILE A 66 -16.40 -9.65 -3.10
C ILE A 66 -15.53 -9.59 -1.84
N THR A 67 -15.56 -8.46 -1.15
CA THR A 67 -14.90 -8.29 0.15
C THR A 67 -15.69 -8.99 1.26
N VAL A 68 -15.10 -9.98 1.91
CA VAL A 68 -15.71 -10.69 3.05
C VAL A 68 -15.06 -10.24 4.36
N PRO A 69 -15.81 -9.58 5.27
CA PRO A 69 -15.32 -9.22 6.60
C PRO A 69 -14.84 -10.44 7.40
N SER A 70 -13.73 -10.29 8.11
CA SER A 70 -13.15 -11.31 9.00
C SER A 70 -12.76 -10.69 10.34
N PHE A 71 -13.64 -10.76 11.34
CA PHE A 71 -13.35 -10.19 12.66
C PHE A 71 -12.33 -11.04 13.46
N PRO A 72 -11.40 -10.43 14.23
CA PRO A 72 -11.10 -8.99 14.35
C PRO A 72 -10.03 -8.50 13.35
N LYS A 73 -9.53 -9.37 12.46
CA LYS A 73 -8.34 -9.13 11.61
C LYS A 73 -8.60 -8.28 10.37
N ASP A 74 -9.81 -8.29 9.84
CA ASP A 74 -10.25 -7.53 8.68
C ASP A 74 -11.75 -7.22 8.81
N PRO A 75 -12.15 -6.36 9.75
CA PRO A 75 -13.57 -6.08 9.95
C PRO A 75 -14.24 -5.50 8.69
N PHE A 76 -13.47 -5.05 7.70
CA PHE A 76 -13.96 -4.37 6.49
C PHE A 76 -13.87 -5.22 5.22
N GLY A 77 -13.19 -6.37 5.28
CA GLY A 77 -12.94 -7.20 4.11
C GLY A 77 -12.00 -6.52 3.12
N ILE A 78 -11.22 -5.53 3.54
CA ILE A 78 -10.42 -4.66 2.66
C ILE A 78 -8.97 -5.14 2.51
N LEU A 79 -8.61 -6.23 3.19
CA LEU A 79 -7.26 -6.78 3.11
C LEU A 79 -7.15 -7.73 1.92
N SER A 80 -6.18 -7.44 1.06
CA SER A 80 -5.98 -8.15 -0.20
C SER A 80 -5.73 -9.66 -0.06
N HIS A 81 -5.04 -10.12 1.00
CA HIS A 81 -4.60 -11.52 1.13
C HIS A 81 -5.76 -12.54 1.03
N HIS A 82 -6.93 -12.21 1.58
CA HIS A 82 -8.10 -13.09 1.49
C HIS A 82 -8.90 -12.81 0.22
N GLN A 83 -9.17 -11.54 -0.09
CA GLN A 83 -10.08 -11.19 -1.17
C GLN A 83 -9.50 -11.45 -2.57
N LEU A 84 -8.19 -11.31 -2.72
CA LEU A 84 -7.50 -11.52 -4.00
C LEU A 84 -7.11 -12.99 -4.24
N SER A 85 -7.40 -13.90 -3.30
CA SER A 85 -7.19 -15.35 -3.51
C SER A 85 -7.98 -15.88 -4.72
N ALA A 86 -9.12 -15.25 -5.04
CA ALA A 86 -9.91 -15.53 -6.23
C ALA A 86 -9.17 -15.26 -7.55
N LEU A 87 -8.09 -14.46 -7.52
CA LEU A 87 -7.25 -14.19 -8.68
C LEU A 87 -6.17 -15.26 -8.92
N THR A 88 -5.95 -16.18 -7.99
CA THR A 88 -4.94 -17.23 -8.11
C THR A 88 -5.54 -18.64 -8.10
N THR A 89 -6.68 -18.83 -7.44
CA THR A 89 -7.31 -20.15 -7.25
C THR A 89 -8.83 -20.06 -7.46
N PRO A 90 -9.46 -21.01 -8.17
CA PRO A 90 -8.87 -22.18 -8.84
C PRO A 90 -8.20 -21.87 -10.18
N VAL A 91 -8.48 -20.70 -10.77
CA VAL A 91 -7.88 -20.23 -12.03
C VAL A 91 -6.96 -19.06 -11.71
N ALA A 92 -5.75 -19.07 -12.27
CA ALA A 92 -4.78 -18.01 -12.08
C ALA A 92 -4.97 -16.91 -13.14
N TYR A 93 -5.43 -15.75 -12.69
CA TYR A 93 -5.53 -14.50 -13.46
C TYR A 93 -4.25 -13.64 -13.34
N ILE A 94 -3.47 -13.87 -12.27
CA ILE A 94 -2.22 -13.17 -11.97
C ILE A 94 -1.24 -14.11 -11.25
N SER A 95 0.06 -13.81 -11.33
CA SER A 95 1.05 -14.44 -10.44
C SER A 95 0.84 -14.01 -8.99
N SER A 96 0.99 -14.94 -8.05
CA SER A 96 0.99 -14.66 -6.60
C SER A 96 2.09 -13.68 -6.17
N ASP A 97 3.17 -13.55 -6.96
CA ASP A 97 4.27 -12.62 -6.66
C ASP A 97 3.84 -11.15 -6.70
N ALA A 98 2.74 -10.83 -7.38
CA ALA A 98 2.21 -9.47 -7.41
C ALA A 98 1.26 -9.17 -6.23
N LEU A 99 0.89 -10.18 -5.42
CA LEU A 99 -0.09 -10.05 -4.33
C LEU A 99 0.56 -9.66 -2.99
N PHE A 100 1.50 -8.73 -3.02
CA PHE A 100 2.05 -8.10 -1.82
C PHE A 100 2.43 -6.65 -2.09
N ASP A 101 2.39 -5.81 -1.06
CA ASP A 101 2.94 -4.46 -1.12
C ASP A 101 4.37 -4.42 -0.54
N PRO A 102 5.36 -3.90 -1.31
CA PRO A 102 6.77 -3.83 -0.91
C PRO A 102 7.07 -2.90 0.27
N PHE A 103 6.14 -2.05 0.71
CA PHE A 103 6.26 -1.18 1.89
C PHE A 103 5.87 -1.87 3.20
N GLY A 104 5.27 -3.06 3.13
CA GLY A 104 4.96 -3.87 4.31
C GLY A 104 3.85 -3.24 5.18
N VAL A 105 3.85 -3.57 6.46
CA VAL A 105 2.73 -3.29 7.38
C VAL A 105 2.37 -1.81 7.46
N VAL A 106 1.08 -1.49 7.51
CA VAL A 106 0.56 -0.16 7.88
C VAL A 106 0.99 0.20 9.30
N GLU A 107 1.80 1.25 9.45
CA GLU A 107 2.33 1.67 10.76
C GLU A 107 1.38 2.63 11.49
N SER A 108 0.62 3.43 10.75
CA SER A 108 -0.36 4.36 11.30
C SER A 108 -1.46 4.67 10.30
N GLN A 109 -2.60 5.10 10.80
CA GLN A 109 -3.74 5.53 9.98
C GLN A 109 -4.08 6.97 10.34
N VAL A 110 -4.70 7.69 9.41
CA VAL A 110 -5.33 8.95 9.74
C VAL A 110 -6.55 8.65 10.63
N TYR A 111 -6.46 8.96 11.92
CA TYR A 111 -7.50 8.69 12.92
C TYR A 111 -8.71 9.61 12.72
N ASP A 112 -9.91 9.04 12.62
CA ASP A 112 -11.18 9.77 12.55
C ASP A 112 -12.21 9.27 13.58
N PRO A 113 -12.60 10.08 14.56
CA PRO A 113 -13.72 9.79 15.45
C PRO A 113 -15.08 9.64 14.74
N ALA A 114 -15.29 10.28 13.59
CA ALA A 114 -16.54 10.23 12.81
C ALA A 114 -16.64 8.98 11.92
N LEU A 115 -15.50 8.40 11.49
CA LEU A 115 -15.44 7.05 10.90
C LEU A 115 -15.46 5.95 11.97
N SER A 116 -15.49 6.32 13.26
CA SER A 116 -15.47 5.40 14.40
C SER A 116 -16.88 4.95 14.83
N ALA A 117 -17.82 4.79 13.89
CA ALA A 117 -19.08 4.08 14.16
C ALA A 117 -18.89 2.57 14.37
N GLY A 118 -17.65 2.08 14.31
CA GLY A 118 -17.28 0.74 14.78
C GLY A 118 -15.91 0.33 14.27
N ASN A 119 -14.84 0.75 14.94
CA ASN A 119 -13.47 0.27 14.71
C ASN A 119 -13.13 0.06 13.23
N ASP A 120 -13.26 1.12 12.40
CA ASP A 120 -13.15 0.99 10.94
C ASP A 120 -11.82 0.37 10.49
N PHE A 121 -10.82 0.44 11.36
CA PHE A 121 -9.61 -0.35 11.27
C PHE A 121 -9.04 -0.50 12.68
N PRO A 122 -9.09 -1.69 13.31
CA PRO A 122 -8.43 -1.86 14.60
C PRO A 122 -6.93 -1.63 14.39
N LYS A 123 -6.38 -0.62 15.09
CA LYS A 123 -4.94 -0.50 15.33
C LYS A 123 -4.53 -1.83 15.94
N LEU A 124 -3.88 -2.68 15.15
CA LEU A 124 -3.49 -3.97 15.67
C LEU A 124 -2.38 -3.75 16.69
N ASP A 125 -2.49 -4.42 17.83
CA ASP A 125 -1.42 -4.50 18.81
C ASP A 125 -0.14 -5.15 18.24
N GLN A 126 -0.23 -5.75 17.05
CA GLN A 126 0.88 -6.43 16.36
C GLN A 126 0.96 -6.05 14.87
N PRO A 127 2.17 -5.95 14.31
CA PRO A 127 2.36 -5.70 12.89
C PRO A 127 1.75 -6.83 12.04
N ASN A 128 0.72 -6.54 11.25
CA ASN A 128 0.13 -7.50 10.33
C ASN A 128 0.75 -7.38 8.94
N VAL A 129 1.68 -8.29 8.65
CA VAL A 129 2.40 -8.43 7.38
C VAL A 129 1.49 -8.65 6.17
N GLU A 130 0.24 -9.06 6.39
CA GLU A 130 -0.77 -9.28 5.34
C GLU A 130 -1.60 -8.02 5.03
N ARG A 131 -1.31 -6.87 5.67
CA ARG A 131 -2.06 -5.60 5.54
C ARG A 131 -1.40 -4.54 4.65
N SER A 132 -0.34 -4.86 3.92
CA SER A 132 0.38 -3.84 3.16
C SER A 132 -0.40 -3.37 1.94
N LEU A 133 -1.01 -4.31 1.22
CA LEU A 133 -1.82 -4.04 0.03
C LEU A 133 -3.31 -4.05 0.39
N LEU A 134 -3.99 -2.96 0.09
CA LEU A 134 -5.42 -2.77 0.30
C LEU A 134 -6.21 -3.10 -0.97
N TYR A 135 -7.36 -3.72 -0.82
CA TYR A 135 -8.30 -4.03 -1.89
C TYR A 135 -9.70 -3.55 -1.52
N PHE A 136 -10.33 -2.77 -2.40
CA PHE A 136 -11.70 -2.31 -2.17
C PHE A 136 -12.61 -2.74 -3.30
N HIS A 137 -13.67 -3.47 -2.96
CA HIS A 137 -14.79 -3.71 -3.86
C HIS A 137 -15.86 -2.64 -3.64
N TYR A 138 -16.03 -1.74 -4.61
CA TYR A 138 -16.90 -0.56 -4.45
C TYR A 138 -18.36 -0.90 -4.14
N PRO A 139 -19.01 -1.88 -4.78
CA PRO A 139 -20.38 -2.26 -4.45
C PRO A 139 -20.53 -2.75 -3.00
N SER A 140 -19.54 -3.50 -2.48
CA SER A 140 -19.56 -3.93 -1.07
C SER A 140 -19.39 -2.75 -0.11
N MET A 141 -18.54 -1.78 -0.47
CA MET A 141 -18.34 -0.57 0.32
C MET A 141 -19.59 0.31 0.33
N ALA A 142 -20.25 0.47 -0.82
CA ALA A 142 -21.50 1.22 -0.98
C ALA A 142 -22.60 0.69 -0.06
N VAL A 143 -22.83 -0.63 -0.09
CA VAL A 143 -23.82 -1.29 0.79
C VAL A 143 -23.47 -1.08 2.26
N ARG A 144 -22.19 -1.23 2.62
CA ARG A 144 -21.75 -1.10 4.00
C ARG A 144 -21.89 0.33 4.55
N ARG A 145 -21.63 1.33 3.70
CA ARG A 145 -21.70 2.75 4.08
C ARG A 145 -23.07 3.37 3.86
N GLU A 146 -24.02 2.60 3.34
CA GLU A 146 -25.34 3.09 2.94
C GLU A 146 -25.22 4.30 2.00
N ASP A 147 -24.25 4.24 1.09
CA ASP A 147 -23.84 5.36 0.25
C ASP A 147 -23.94 4.97 -1.24
N PRO A 148 -24.96 5.47 -1.96
CA PRO A 148 -25.21 5.09 -3.34
C PRO A 148 -24.18 5.67 -4.33
N GLU A 149 -23.44 6.71 -3.96
CA GLU A 149 -22.42 7.30 -4.84
C GLU A 149 -21.19 6.39 -5.00
N LEU A 150 -21.00 5.47 -4.04
CA LEU A 150 -20.00 4.42 -4.09
C LEU A 150 -20.40 3.22 -4.96
N PHE A 151 -21.63 3.17 -5.49
CA PHE A 151 -22.14 2.02 -6.24
C PHE A 151 -21.60 1.97 -7.67
N LEU A 152 -20.28 1.88 -7.79
CA LEU A 152 -19.55 1.72 -9.05
C LEU A 152 -19.25 0.24 -9.28
N ASN A 153 -19.49 -0.27 -10.49
CA ASN A 153 -19.04 -1.62 -10.84
C ASN A 153 -17.52 -1.62 -11.06
N GLY A 154 -16.78 -1.72 -9.96
CA GLY A 154 -15.33 -1.60 -9.96
C GLY A 154 -14.70 -2.06 -8.66
N ALA A 155 -13.38 -2.00 -8.66
CA ALA A 155 -12.57 -2.24 -7.48
C ALA A 155 -11.29 -1.40 -7.50
N SER A 156 -10.57 -1.33 -6.38
CA SER A 156 -9.24 -0.72 -6.30
C SER A 156 -8.22 -1.67 -5.68
N ALA A 157 -6.96 -1.51 -6.09
CA ALA A 157 -5.81 -2.10 -5.44
C ALA A 157 -4.84 -0.97 -5.06
N VAL A 158 -4.53 -0.84 -3.77
CA VAL A 158 -3.85 0.33 -3.22
C VAL A 158 -2.71 -0.10 -2.31
N SER A 159 -1.50 0.36 -2.63
CA SER A 159 -0.32 0.25 -1.76
C SER A 159 -0.28 1.46 -0.83
N ILE A 160 0.07 1.28 0.44
CA ILE A 160 0.16 2.38 1.43
C ILE A 160 1.35 3.33 1.22
N GLY A 161 2.24 2.99 0.28
CA GLY A 161 3.34 3.87 -0.09
C GLY A 161 4.45 4.00 0.96
N PRO A 162 5.41 4.92 0.74
CA PRO A 162 6.66 4.98 1.49
C PRO A 162 6.54 5.51 2.91
N ASP A 163 5.47 6.21 3.26
CA ASP A 163 5.20 6.67 4.63
C ASP A 163 4.48 5.61 5.48
N ARG A 164 4.04 4.51 4.86
CA ARG A 164 3.35 3.38 5.49
C ARG A 164 2.11 3.83 6.24
N LYS A 165 1.44 4.88 5.74
CA LYS A 165 0.21 5.42 6.29
C LYS A 165 -0.91 5.27 5.29
N ASP A 166 -1.97 4.57 5.69
CA ASP A 166 -3.20 4.56 4.89
C ASP A 166 -3.74 5.99 4.83
N SER A 167 -3.68 6.54 3.62
CA SER A 167 -4.01 7.93 3.33
C SER A 167 -5.33 8.04 2.57
N LEU A 168 -6.13 6.97 2.55
CA LEU A 168 -7.45 6.86 1.91
C LEU A 168 -7.40 6.87 0.37
N GLY A 169 -6.32 6.38 -0.23
CA GLY A 169 -6.13 6.26 -1.68
C GLY A 169 -7.21 5.46 -2.40
N SER A 170 -7.94 4.58 -1.71
CA SER A 170 -9.06 3.84 -2.31
C SER A 170 -10.27 4.72 -2.62
N TYR A 171 -10.42 5.89 -1.99
CA TYR A 171 -11.51 6.83 -2.23
C TYR A 171 -11.20 7.86 -3.32
N ARG A 172 -9.98 7.85 -3.86
CA ARG A 172 -9.52 8.84 -4.86
C ARG A 172 -10.19 8.84 -6.21
N PRO A 173 -10.84 7.77 -6.69
CA PRO A 173 -11.67 7.90 -7.86
C PRO A 173 -12.78 8.91 -7.61
N PHE A 174 -13.28 9.03 -6.39
CA PHE A 174 -14.27 10.05 -6.09
C PHE A 174 -13.61 11.43 -5.98
N ASP A 175 -14.36 12.46 -6.35
CA ASP A 175 -13.83 13.82 -6.40
C ASP A 175 -13.60 14.39 -4.98
N LEU A 176 -12.96 15.56 -4.94
CA LEU A 176 -12.68 16.23 -3.67
C LEU A 176 -13.98 16.62 -2.93
N LEU A 177 -15.09 16.86 -3.65
CA LEU A 177 -16.38 17.20 -3.05
C LEU A 177 -16.99 16.00 -2.31
N PHE A 178 -17.00 14.83 -2.95
CA PHE A 178 -17.35 13.56 -2.32
C PHE A 178 -16.53 13.34 -1.04
N PHE A 179 -15.23 13.60 -1.11
CA PHE A 179 -14.34 13.44 0.03
C PHE A 179 -14.62 14.47 1.15
N LEU A 180 -14.86 15.72 0.80
CA LEU A 180 -15.15 16.80 1.76
C LEU A 180 -16.50 16.65 2.46
N ASP A 181 -17.49 16.09 1.78
CA ASP A 181 -18.83 15.87 2.37
C ASP A 181 -18.84 14.69 3.35
N ARG A 182 -18.00 13.68 3.10
CA ARG A 182 -17.99 12.42 3.85
C ARG A 182 -16.94 12.35 4.97
N PHE A 183 -15.90 13.18 4.90
CA PHE A 183 -14.80 13.17 5.86
C PHE A 183 -14.63 14.54 6.54
N PRO A 184 -14.28 14.57 7.84
CA PRO A 184 -14.03 15.82 8.53
C PRO A 184 -12.89 16.61 7.87
N PRO A 185 -12.89 17.95 8.02
CA PRO A 185 -11.92 18.82 7.38
C PRO A 185 -10.46 18.47 7.69
N THR A 186 -10.18 17.85 8.83
CA THR A 186 -8.84 17.38 9.23
C THR A 186 -8.27 16.32 8.30
N ILE A 187 -9.12 15.51 7.68
CA ILE A 187 -8.74 14.46 6.73
C ILE A 187 -8.85 14.99 5.31
N ALA A 188 -9.92 15.72 5.01
CA ALA A 188 -10.17 16.31 3.70
C ALA A 188 -9.20 17.46 3.32
N SER A 189 -8.52 18.06 4.30
CA SER A 189 -7.41 19.02 4.08
C SER A 189 -6.05 18.36 3.81
N HIS A 190 -6.01 17.05 3.53
CA HIS A 190 -4.85 16.37 2.95
C HIS A 190 -4.97 16.11 1.42
N PRO A 191 -5.36 17.07 0.54
CA PRO A 191 -5.59 16.76 -0.87
C PRO A 191 -4.33 16.36 -1.64
N HIS A 192 -3.14 16.50 -1.04
CA HIS A 192 -1.85 16.19 -1.65
C HIS A 192 -1.12 15.00 -1.02
N ASP A 193 -1.60 14.49 0.11
CA ASP A 193 -0.98 13.36 0.84
C ASP A 193 -1.77 12.06 0.67
N THR A 194 -2.94 12.05 0.03
CA THR A 194 -3.71 10.81 -0.22
C THR A 194 -3.08 9.93 -1.31
N MET A 195 -2.50 10.52 -2.37
CA MET A 195 -1.88 9.77 -3.47
C MET A 195 -0.41 10.16 -3.65
N TYR A 196 0.40 9.16 -3.94
CA TYR A 196 1.82 9.31 -4.21
C TYR A 196 2.09 10.16 -5.45
N GLN A 197 2.84 11.25 -5.28
CA GLN A 197 3.29 12.18 -6.30
C GLN A 197 4.76 11.89 -6.72
N PRO A 198 5.02 11.55 -8.00
CA PRO A 198 6.36 11.24 -8.48
C PRO A 198 7.33 12.43 -8.40
N THR A 199 6.83 13.66 -8.54
CA THR A 199 7.61 14.90 -8.55
C THR A 199 8.39 15.14 -7.27
N ASN A 200 7.95 14.55 -6.17
CA ASN A 200 8.51 14.74 -4.83
C ASN A 200 9.41 13.55 -4.43
N GLY A 201 9.54 12.55 -5.31
CA GLY A 201 10.39 11.37 -5.12
C GLY A 201 10.06 10.57 -3.86
N VAL A 202 11.08 10.24 -3.07
CA VAL A 202 10.94 9.49 -1.80
C VAL A 202 10.28 10.29 -0.67
N ARG A 203 10.03 11.59 -0.89
CA ARG A 203 9.37 12.46 0.10
C ARG A 203 7.86 12.53 -0.09
N SER A 204 7.33 11.99 -1.19
CA SER A 204 5.89 11.95 -1.35
C SER A 204 5.27 11.08 -0.27
N ARG A 205 4.29 11.65 0.40
CA ARG A 205 3.37 10.94 1.28
C ARG A 205 2.22 10.42 0.43
N GLY A 206 1.57 9.35 0.88
CA GLY A 206 0.37 8.84 0.26
C GLY A 206 0.47 7.56 -0.52
N ASP A 207 -0.71 7.09 -0.86
CA ASP A 207 -0.94 5.76 -1.38
C ASP A 207 -0.67 5.67 -2.88
N ILE A 208 -0.34 4.47 -3.33
CA ILE A 208 -0.17 4.14 -4.74
C ILE A 208 -1.35 3.26 -5.13
N GLY A 209 -2.39 3.87 -5.67
CA GLY A 209 -3.63 3.20 -6.07
C GLY A 209 -3.77 3.00 -7.58
N GLU A 210 -4.36 1.86 -7.95
CA GLU A 210 -4.86 1.58 -9.30
C GLU A 210 -6.32 1.12 -9.21
N TYR A 211 -7.11 1.39 -10.25
CA TYR A 211 -8.57 1.21 -10.25
C TYR A 211 -9.06 0.37 -11.43
N ALA A 212 -9.99 -0.52 -11.14
CA ALA A 212 -10.62 -1.46 -12.06
C ALA A 212 -12.07 -1.06 -12.37
N GLY A 213 -12.54 -1.42 -13.56
CA GLY A 213 -13.93 -1.20 -13.97
C GLY A 213 -14.33 0.27 -14.07
N GLU A 214 -15.54 0.60 -13.63
CA GLU A 214 -16.09 1.95 -13.71
C GLU A 214 -15.31 2.97 -12.88
N ALA A 215 -14.68 2.54 -11.79
CA ALA A 215 -13.88 3.40 -10.92
C ALA A 215 -12.71 4.06 -11.68
N ARG A 216 -12.19 3.42 -12.73
CA ARG A 216 -11.12 3.99 -13.56
C ARG A 216 -11.54 5.30 -14.24
N ARG A 217 -12.83 5.51 -14.51
CA ARG A 217 -13.33 6.75 -15.15
C ARG A 217 -13.18 7.97 -14.26
N PHE A 218 -13.18 7.75 -12.95
CA PHE A 218 -13.14 8.82 -11.97
C PHE A 218 -11.74 8.99 -11.36
N ALA A 219 -10.85 8.02 -11.58
CA ALA A 219 -9.44 8.14 -11.22
C ALA A 219 -8.79 9.34 -11.92
N VAL A 220 -8.40 10.34 -11.12
CA VAL A 220 -7.66 11.52 -11.60
C VAL A 220 -6.21 11.11 -11.88
N PRO A 221 -5.61 11.50 -13.03
CA PRO A 221 -4.21 11.19 -13.36
C PRO A 221 -3.18 11.87 -12.45
#